data_AF-A0A9X2MK96-F1
#
_entry.id   AF-A0A9X2MK96-F1
#
_cell.length_a   1.000
_cell.length_b   1.000
_cell.length_c   1.000
_cell.angle_alpha   90.00
_cell.angle_beta   90.00
_cell.angle_gamma   90.00
#
_symmetry.space_group_name_H-M   'P 1'
#
loop_
_entity.id
_entity.type
_entity.pdbx_description
1 polymer ?
#
loop_
_entity_poly.entity_id
_entity_poly.type
_entity_poly.pdbx_seq_one_letter_code
_entity_poly.pdbx_strand_id
1 'polypeptide(L)'
;MAKIMNIGALDVRNINENLAQKVTEIANIGVLIESDTSQVLLKDASKMNIGSTVKVERNVDVKIIVQNGKMEIDRDYFEGLLNPVVILLNGSLTIDNDIDVKLFDEKVYSIIVNGELNCPKKLVGVIQSKGIVNGRFFKYNSDYGFFDNNVNLTNKFLRSLNSDSKLAFKQLFLIEKVDMNLFKERISNIQILDKLILIDGVEDEISKYIDKYYAVDKFIVPKEVKNLKYADDDISINNSSIKKYNHAFLYVDGNVEVFLKDSLTFSEYIEYLICDKIICNKETYEIIKDNVDEGVEVEIIEGKLLENSGKMILSDTLEEVTIRNEGKLILDEKLDYEKFNENVIDIINYGLIEVPEDKISIVKNKVKKNYGKIRTKEEMEVKDDETDEEILYANVGELKL
;
A
#
# COMPACT_ATOMS: atom_id res chain seq x y z
N MET A 1 31.16 -13.43 19.42
CA MET A 1 29.90 -13.92 18.84
C MET A 1 29.12 -12.69 18.45
N ALA A 2 28.50 -12.68 17.28
CA ALA A 2 28.02 -11.43 16.73
C ALA A 2 26.78 -11.55 15.85
N LYS A 3 25.94 -10.51 15.95
CA LYS A 3 24.62 -10.46 15.34
C LYS A 3 24.58 -9.47 14.18
N ILE A 4 23.86 -9.84 13.12
CA ILE A 4 23.50 -8.97 12.00
C ILE A 4 21.98 -8.84 12.00
N MET A 5 21.45 -7.62 12.17
CA MET A 5 20.00 -7.49 12.33
C MET A 5 19.35 -6.24 11.75
N ASN A 6 18.05 -6.29 11.45
CA ASN A 6 17.25 -5.16 10.97
C ASN A 6 17.82 -4.53 9.69
N ILE A 7 17.99 -5.34 8.64
CA ILE A 7 18.55 -4.89 7.36
C ILE A 7 17.50 -5.05 6.25
N GLY A 8 17.31 -4.03 5.42
CA GLY A 8 16.39 -4.11 4.28
C GLY A 8 16.83 -5.15 3.24
N ALA A 9 18.04 -4.99 2.70
CA ALA A 9 18.68 -5.95 1.80
C ALA A 9 20.10 -6.29 2.28
N LEU A 10 20.37 -7.57 2.54
CA LEU A 10 21.66 -8.08 3.00
C LEU A 10 22.29 -8.97 1.91
N ASP A 11 23.35 -8.50 1.26
CA ASP A 11 24.14 -9.25 0.28
C ASP A 11 25.37 -9.86 0.93
N VAL A 12 25.34 -11.17 1.15
CA VAL A 12 26.45 -11.95 1.72
C VAL A 12 27.12 -12.85 0.69
N ARG A 13 26.83 -12.69 -0.61
CA ARG A 13 27.35 -13.58 -1.67
C ARG A 13 28.87 -13.75 -1.61
N ASN A 14 29.58 -12.70 -1.21
CA ASN A 14 31.04 -12.61 -1.16
C ASN A 14 31.59 -12.42 0.27
N ILE A 15 30.80 -12.79 1.29
CA ILE A 15 31.19 -12.59 2.69
C ILE A 15 32.56 -13.19 2.99
N ASN A 16 33.41 -12.41 3.66
CA ASN A 16 34.73 -12.87 4.07
C ASN A 16 34.62 -14.02 5.09
N GLU A 17 35.43 -15.08 4.93
CA GLU A 17 35.40 -16.26 5.81
C GLU A 17 35.62 -15.93 7.28
N ASN A 18 36.55 -15.02 7.60
CA ASN A 18 36.83 -14.61 8.98
C ASN A 18 35.67 -13.83 9.59
N LEU A 19 34.90 -13.10 8.77
CA LEU A 19 33.70 -12.41 9.21
C LEU A 19 32.57 -13.42 9.42
N ALA A 20 32.34 -14.31 8.46
CA ALA A 20 31.30 -15.33 8.53
C ALA A 20 31.42 -16.22 9.77
N GLN A 21 32.63 -16.64 10.15
CA GLN A 21 32.89 -17.43 11.37
C GLN A 21 32.49 -16.72 12.68
N LYS A 22 32.40 -15.38 12.68
CA LYS A 22 32.00 -14.60 13.86
C LYS A 22 30.49 -14.43 13.96
N VAL A 23 29.76 -14.57 12.84
CA VAL A 23 28.33 -14.35 12.77
C VAL A 23 27.61 -15.55 13.37
N THR A 24 26.92 -15.33 14.49
CA THR A 24 26.12 -16.33 15.19
C THR A 24 24.64 -16.20 14.89
N GLU A 25 24.19 -15.00 14.54
CA GLU A 25 22.78 -14.71 14.27
C GLU A 25 22.60 -13.70 13.13
N ILE A 26 21.64 -13.97 12.25
CA ILE A 26 21.13 -13.09 11.21
C ILE A 26 19.62 -12.97 11.41
N ALA A 27 19.14 -11.79 11.80
CA ALA A 27 17.74 -11.60 12.21
C ALA A 27 17.06 -10.38 11.57
N ASN A 28 15.77 -10.47 11.29
CA ASN A 28 14.95 -9.35 10.76
C ASN A 28 15.54 -8.76 9.47
N ILE A 29 15.69 -9.60 8.45
CA ILE A 29 16.23 -9.19 7.14
C ILE A 29 15.08 -9.16 6.14
N GLY A 30 14.92 -8.06 5.40
CA GLY A 30 13.92 -7.98 4.34
C GLY A 30 14.24 -8.97 3.22
N VAL A 31 15.42 -8.85 2.62
CA VAL A 31 15.92 -9.76 1.57
C VAL A 31 17.36 -10.19 1.88
N LEU A 32 17.58 -11.49 1.98
CA LEU A 32 18.91 -12.10 2.08
C LEU A 32 19.37 -12.57 0.70
N ILE A 33 20.52 -12.11 0.25
CA ILE A 33 21.11 -12.49 -1.04
C ILE A 33 22.35 -13.30 -0.77
N GLU A 34 22.34 -14.56 -1.19
CA GLU A 34 23.37 -15.54 -0.84
C GLU A 34 23.85 -16.33 -2.07
N SER A 35 25.10 -16.78 -2.01
CA SER A 35 25.67 -17.79 -2.90
C SER A 35 25.73 -19.14 -2.20
N ASP A 36 25.98 -20.22 -2.94
CA ASP A 36 26.22 -21.53 -2.33
C ASP A 36 27.42 -21.49 -1.37
N THR A 37 28.44 -20.68 -1.67
CA THR A 37 29.59 -20.49 -0.78
C THR A 37 29.17 -19.81 0.52
N SER A 38 28.43 -18.70 0.44
CA SER A 38 28.03 -17.98 1.65
C SER A 38 27.04 -18.77 2.50
N GLN A 39 26.18 -19.60 1.89
CA GLN A 39 25.32 -20.54 2.61
C GLN A 39 26.13 -21.52 3.46
N VAL A 40 27.22 -22.08 2.91
CA VAL A 40 28.10 -22.99 3.65
C VAL A 40 28.86 -22.26 4.76
N LEU A 41 29.36 -21.05 4.48
CA LEU A 41 30.09 -20.24 5.48
C LEU A 41 29.20 -19.79 6.64
N LEU A 42 27.91 -19.53 6.38
CA LEU A 42 26.91 -19.09 7.35
C LEU A 42 25.95 -20.20 7.76
N LYS A 43 26.35 -21.47 7.64
CA LYS A 43 25.49 -22.62 7.96
C LYS A 43 25.17 -22.73 9.45
N ASP A 44 26.11 -22.29 10.30
CA ASP A 44 26.01 -22.38 11.75
C ASP A 44 25.39 -21.10 12.37
N ALA A 45 25.21 -20.05 11.55
CA ALA A 45 24.50 -18.84 11.97
C ALA A 45 22.98 -19.09 11.99
N SER A 46 22.34 -18.78 13.11
CA SER A 46 20.88 -18.79 13.22
C SER A 46 20.28 -17.73 12.29
N LYS A 47 19.28 -18.11 11.48
CA LYS A 47 18.58 -17.20 10.56
C LYS A 47 17.12 -17.06 11.01
N MET A 48 16.75 -15.89 11.51
CA MET A 48 15.41 -15.62 12.06
C MET A 48 14.72 -14.46 11.34
N ASN A 49 13.43 -14.60 11.04
CA ASN A 49 12.62 -13.54 10.41
C ASN A 49 13.27 -12.96 9.13
N ILE A 50 13.53 -13.84 8.15
CA ILE A 50 14.02 -13.46 6.82
C ILE A 50 12.81 -13.37 5.89
N GLY A 51 12.54 -12.18 5.34
CA GLY A 51 11.37 -11.94 4.50
C GLY A 51 11.44 -12.67 3.16
N SER A 52 12.61 -12.69 2.52
CA SER A 52 12.87 -13.45 1.30
C SER A 52 14.35 -13.79 1.13
N THR A 53 14.65 -14.85 0.38
CA THR A 53 16.02 -15.25 0.08
C THR A 53 16.21 -15.37 -1.43
N VAL A 54 17.20 -14.68 -1.97
CA VAL A 54 17.59 -14.75 -3.38
C VAL A 54 18.92 -15.49 -3.48
N LYS A 55 18.89 -16.64 -4.15
CA LYS A 55 20.11 -17.41 -4.42
C LYS A 55 20.73 -16.96 -5.73
N VAL A 56 21.96 -16.50 -5.66
CA VAL A 56 22.75 -16.07 -6.80
C VAL A 56 24.01 -16.91 -6.88
N GLU A 57 24.21 -17.57 -8.00
CA GLU A 57 25.45 -18.31 -8.25
C GLU A 57 26.67 -17.38 -8.18
N ARG A 58 27.75 -17.83 -7.54
CA ARG A 58 28.94 -17.00 -7.26
C ARG A 58 29.57 -16.38 -8.52
N ASN A 59 29.45 -17.05 -9.66
CA ASN A 59 30.07 -16.64 -10.91
C ASN A 59 29.16 -15.75 -11.77
N VAL A 60 27.93 -15.48 -11.32
CA VAL A 60 27.00 -14.60 -12.04
C VAL A 60 27.14 -13.19 -11.46
N ASP A 61 27.66 -12.29 -12.27
CA ASP A 61 27.73 -10.88 -11.93
C ASP A 61 26.33 -10.25 -12.09
N VAL A 62 25.56 -10.25 -10.99
CA VAL A 62 24.28 -9.53 -10.93
C VAL A 62 24.40 -8.28 -10.07
N LYS A 63 23.84 -7.19 -10.59
CA LYS A 63 23.67 -5.93 -9.87
C LYS A 63 22.36 -5.97 -9.09
N ILE A 64 22.38 -5.48 -7.86
CA ILE A 64 21.17 -5.34 -7.04
C ILE A 64 20.63 -3.93 -7.24
N ILE A 65 19.35 -3.82 -7.53
CA ILE A 65 18.63 -2.56 -7.63
C ILE A 65 17.61 -2.54 -6.50
N VAL A 66 17.82 -1.66 -5.53
CA VAL A 66 16.89 -1.41 -4.43
C VAL A 66 16.21 -0.07 -4.67
N GLN A 67 14.89 -0.06 -4.74
CA GLN A 67 14.12 1.16 -4.96
C GLN A 67 12.87 1.20 -4.09
N ASN A 68 12.50 2.41 -3.67
CA ASN A 68 11.21 2.70 -3.05
C ASN A 68 10.43 3.67 -3.92
N GLY A 69 9.10 3.57 -3.94
CA GLY A 69 8.22 4.43 -4.72
C GLY A 69 7.91 3.86 -6.10
N LYS A 70 7.96 4.70 -7.15
CA LYS A 70 7.60 4.30 -8.52
C LYS A 70 8.84 3.97 -9.35
N MET A 71 8.76 2.90 -10.13
CA MET A 71 9.78 2.49 -11.09
C MET A 71 9.11 2.14 -12.42
N GLU A 72 9.64 2.67 -13.52
CA GLU A 72 9.20 2.34 -14.88
C GLU A 72 10.38 1.69 -15.62
N ILE A 73 10.09 0.63 -16.37
CA ILE A 73 11.07 -0.13 -17.14
C ILE A 73 10.58 -0.26 -18.57
N ASP A 74 11.30 0.38 -19.48
CA ASP A 74 11.17 0.25 -20.92
C ASP A 74 12.39 -0.46 -21.52
N ARG A 75 12.40 -0.64 -22.85
CA ARG A 75 13.54 -1.25 -23.56
C ARG A 75 14.83 -0.49 -23.31
N ASP A 76 14.81 0.83 -23.38
CA ASP A 76 16.00 1.67 -23.25
C ASP A 76 16.64 1.49 -21.86
N TYR A 77 15.83 1.40 -20.81
CA TYR A 77 16.28 1.10 -19.45
C TYR A 77 17.02 -0.24 -19.39
N PHE A 78 16.43 -1.31 -19.92
CA PHE A 78 17.02 -2.64 -19.91
C PHE A 78 18.24 -2.79 -20.81
N GLU A 79 18.24 -2.16 -21.98
CA GLU A 79 19.41 -2.14 -22.89
C GLU A 79 20.58 -1.36 -22.28
N GLY A 80 20.30 -0.36 -21.44
CA GLY A 80 21.30 0.36 -20.67
C GLY A 80 21.97 -0.46 -19.54
N LEU A 81 21.41 -1.62 -19.17
CA LEU A 81 21.99 -2.48 -18.14
C LEU A 81 23.14 -3.32 -18.70
N LEU A 82 24.33 -3.15 -18.11
CA LEU A 82 25.52 -3.93 -18.47
C LEU A 82 25.45 -5.39 -17.99
N ASN A 83 24.81 -5.60 -16.83
CA ASN A 83 24.73 -6.89 -16.16
C ASN A 83 23.26 -7.21 -15.84
N PRO A 84 22.88 -8.50 -15.72
CA PRO A 84 21.58 -8.88 -15.19
C PRO A 84 21.37 -8.31 -13.78
N VAL A 85 20.11 -8.08 -13.42
CA VAL A 85 19.75 -7.40 -12.18
C VAL A 85 18.85 -8.23 -11.29
N VAL A 86 19.03 -8.05 -9.97
CA VAL A 86 18.04 -8.41 -8.96
C VAL A 86 17.28 -7.13 -8.61
N ILE A 87 15.98 -7.08 -8.91
CA ILE A 87 15.14 -5.91 -8.66
C ILE A 87 14.40 -6.13 -7.34
N LEU A 88 14.63 -5.25 -6.36
CA LEU A 88 13.94 -5.21 -5.09
C LEU A 88 13.20 -3.87 -4.98
N LEU A 89 11.88 -3.90 -5.10
CA LEU A 89 11.05 -2.70 -5.11
C LEU A 89 10.03 -2.73 -3.98
N ASN A 90 9.96 -1.65 -3.19
CA ASN A 90 8.79 -1.35 -2.36
C ASN A 90 8.01 -0.19 -2.99
N GLY A 91 6.86 -0.48 -3.61
CA GLY A 91 6.04 0.51 -4.31
C GLY A 91 5.45 -0.05 -5.60
N SER A 92 5.42 0.75 -6.67
CA SER A 92 4.80 0.38 -7.95
C SER A 92 5.83 0.22 -9.07
N LEU A 93 5.84 -0.94 -9.72
CA LEU A 93 6.63 -1.24 -10.91
C LEU A 93 5.73 -1.28 -12.14
N THR A 94 6.06 -0.51 -13.16
CA THR A 94 5.44 -0.63 -14.48
C THR A 94 6.49 -1.07 -15.50
N ILE A 95 6.26 -2.22 -16.12
CA ILE A 95 7.07 -2.71 -17.25
C ILE A 95 6.31 -2.40 -18.52
N ASP A 96 6.97 -1.78 -19.50
CA ASP A 96 6.33 -1.34 -20.74
C ASP A 96 6.18 -2.49 -21.76
N ASN A 97 5.29 -2.28 -22.72
CA ASN A 97 4.96 -3.21 -23.80
C ASN A 97 6.09 -3.48 -24.77
N ASP A 98 7.07 -2.59 -24.85
CA ASP A 98 8.16 -2.70 -25.79
C ASP A 98 9.15 -3.81 -25.38
N ILE A 99 9.14 -4.25 -24.12
CA ILE A 99 9.93 -5.37 -23.60
C ILE A 99 9.40 -6.72 -24.12
N ASP A 100 10.28 -7.54 -24.70
CA ASP A 100 9.98 -8.94 -25.00
C ASP A 100 10.48 -9.91 -23.92
N VAL A 101 9.97 -11.14 -23.96
CA VAL A 101 10.27 -12.17 -22.95
C VAL A 101 11.76 -12.48 -22.89
N LYS A 102 12.47 -12.43 -24.02
CA LYS A 102 13.90 -12.76 -24.09
C LYS A 102 14.74 -11.66 -23.43
N LEU A 103 14.46 -10.40 -23.75
CA LEU A 103 15.15 -9.26 -23.13
C LEU A 103 14.91 -9.24 -21.61
N PHE A 104 13.67 -9.48 -21.18
CA PHE A 104 13.36 -9.59 -19.75
C PHE A 104 14.13 -10.74 -19.10
N ASP A 105 14.13 -11.93 -19.71
CA ASP A 105 14.81 -13.12 -19.19
C ASP A 105 16.33 -12.93 -19.06
N GLU A 106 16.94 -12.24 -20.03
CA GLU A 106 18.36 -11.92 -20.06
C GLU A 106 18.74 -10.88 -18.99
N LYS A 107 17.93 -9.83 -18.83
CA LYS A 107 18.27 -8.69 -17.96
C LYS A 107 17.82 -8.85 -16.53
N VAL A 108 16.78 -9.64 -16.26
CA VAL A 108 16.25 -9.83 -14.90
C VAL A 108 16.65 -11.21 -14.41
N TYR A 109 17.50 -11.24 -13.38
CA TYR A 109 17.86 -12.47 -12.69
C TYR A 109 16.76 -12.87 -11.70
N SER A 110 16.34 -11.92 -10.86
CA SER A 110 15.28 -12.11 -9.87
C SER A 110 14.53 -10.81 -9.64
N ILE A 111 13.26 -10.91 -9.25
CA ILE A 111 12.43 -9.74 -8.97
C ILE A 111 11.59 -9.94 -7.71
N ILE A 112 11.62 -8.98 -6.80
CA ILE A 112 10.78 -8.94 -5.61
C ILE A 112 10.11 -7.57 -5.58
N VAL A 113 8.78 -7.57 -5.67
CA VAL A 113 7.97 -6.35 -5.59
C VAL A 113 7.06 -6.46 -4.37
N ASN A 114 7.23 -5.57 -3.40
CA ASN A 114 6.28 -5.35 -2.33
C ASN A 114 5.43 -4.13 -2.70
N GLY A 115 4.21 -4.37 -3.17
CA GLY A 115 3.32 -3.34 -3.68
C GLY A 115 2.64 -3.75 -4.98
N GLU A 116 2.78 -2.94 -6.02
CA GLU A 116 2.05 -3.11 -7.28
C GLU A 116 2.99 -3.42 -8.44
N LEU A 117 2.57 -4.36 -9.29
CA LEU A 117 3.24 -4.64 -10.56
C LEU A 117 2.23 -4.53 -11.72
N ASN A 118 2.56 -3.69 -12.69
CA ASN A 118 1.86 -3.57 -13.96
C ASN A 118 2.74 -4.13 -15.08
N CYS A 119 2.25 -5.14 -15.83
CA CYS A 119 3.02 -5.66 -16.97
C CYS A 119 2.15 -6.17 -18.13
N PRO A 120 2.73 -6.26 -19.34
CA PRO A 120 2.12 -6.94 -20.47
C PRO A 120 1.91 -8.43 -20.19
N LYS A 121 0.78 -8.98 -20.62
CA LYS A 121 0.43 -10.40 -20.45
C LYS A 121 1.51 -11.37 -20.94
N LYS A 122 2.24 -11.01 -22.01
CA LYS A 122 3.37 -11.83 -22.52
C LYS A 122 4.49 -12.05 -21.49
N LEU A 123 4.67 -11.16 -20.51
CA LEU A 123 5.75 -11.25 -19.52
C LEU A 123 5.35 -11.96 -18.22
N VAL A 124 4.05 -12.18 -17.99
CA VAL A 124 3.54 -12.71 -16.72
C VAL A 124 4.21 -14.02 -16.32
N GLY A 125 4.33 -14.97 -17.26
CA GLY A 125 4.94 -16.27 -16.97
C GLY A 125 6.41 -16.17 -16.55
N VAL A 126 7.21 -15.36 -17.25
CA VAL A 126 8.64 -15.22 -16.93
C VAL A 126 8.85 -14.45 -15.63
N ILE A 127 8.06 -13.40 -15.37
CA ILE A 127 8.10 -12.66 -14.10
C ILE A 127 7.80 -13.59 -12.93
N GLN A 128 6.71 -14.36 -13.00
CA GLN A 128 6.32 -15.28 -11.92
C GLN A 128 7.34 -16.40 -11.70
N SER A 129 8.11 -16.77 -12.72
CA SER A 129 9.18 -17.77 -12.58
C SER A 129 10.44 -17.22 -11.90
N LYS A 130 10.64 -15.89 -11.91
CA LYS A 130 11.86 -15.23 -11.44
C LYS A 130 11.69 -14.50 -10.11
N GLY A 131 10.51 -14.51 -9.52
CA GLY A 131 10.36 -14.05 -8.15
C GLY A 131 8.93 -13.78 -7.73
N ILE A 132 8.78 -12.84 -6.79
CA ILE A 132 7.59 -12.73 -5.94
C ILE A 132 7.03 -11.31 -6.03
N VAL A 133 5.71 -11.23 -6.18
CA VAL A 133 4.95 -9.97 -6.10
C VAL A 133 4.04 -10.06 -4.88
N ASN A 134 4.41 -9.36 -3.83
CA ASN A 134 3.63 -9.22 -2.61
C ASN A 134 2.74 -7.98 -2.72
N GLY A 135 1.57 -8.15 -3.34
CA GLY A 135 0.55 -7.11 -3.48
C GLY A 135 -0.25 -7.29 -4.76
N ARG A 136 -0.55 -6.20 -5.48
CA ARG A 136 -1.39 -6.23 -6.68
C ARG A 136 -0.57 -6.53 -7.93
N PHE A 137 -1.08 -7.41 -8.78
CA PHE A 137 -0.44 -7.78 -10.05
C PHE A 137 -1.39 -7.59 -11.23
N PHE A 138 -1.30 -6.42 -11.87
CA PHE A 138 -2.10 -6.04 -13.01
C PHE A 138 -1.46 -6.46 -14.34
N LYS A 139 -2.30 -6.99 -15.23
CA LYS A 139 -1.86 -7.69 -16.46
C LYS A 139 -2.64 -7.15 -17.65
N TYR A 140 -1.97 -6.35 -18.47
CA TYR A 140 -2.61 -5.73 -19.62
C TYR A 140 -2.27 -6.43 -20.94
N ASN A 141 -3.18 -6.37 -21.91
CA ASN A 141 -2.99 -6.96 -23.24
C ASN A 141 -1.75 -6.33 -23.92
N SER A 142 -0.91 -7.16 -24.53
CA SER A 142 0.40 -6.73 -25.02
C SER A 142 0.36 -5.84 -26.27
N ASP A 143 -0.81 -5.69 -26.89
CA ASP A 143 -1.08 -4.78 -28.01
C ASP A 143 -1.82 -3.51 -27.60
N TYR A 144 -2.01 -3.26 -26.29
CA TYR A 144 -2.79 -2.14 -25.76
C TYR A 144 -1.86 -1.06 -25.18
N GLY A 145 -2.09 0.22 -25.50
CA GLY A 145 -1.42 1.32 -24.82
C GLY A 145 -1.89 1.40 -23.36
N PHE A 146 -0.96 1.35 -22.40
CA PHE A 146 -1.27 1.28 -20.98
C PHE A 146 -1.24 2.66 -20.30
N PHE A 147 -2.22 2.92 -19.43
CA PHE A 147 -2.30 4.09 -18.57
C PHE A 147 -2.40 3.67 -17.10
N ASP A 148 -1.35 3.96 -16.34
CA ASP A 148 -1.19 3.58 -14.93
C ASP A 148 -1.87 4.54 -13.93
N ASN A 149 -2.46 5.64 -14.43
CA ASN A 149 -3.13 6.65 -13.61
C ASN A 149 -4.65 6.65 -13.85
N ASN A 150 -5.36 7.37 -13.01
CA ASN A 150 -6.79 7.64 -13.16
C ASN A 150 -7.01 8.50 -14.42
N VAL A 151 -7.72 7.96 -15.41
CA VAL A 151 -7.95 8.67 -16.67
C VAL A 151 -9.41 9.12 -16.78
N ASN A 152 -9.62 10.43 -16.92
CA ASN A 152 -10.89 10.98 -17.36
C ASN A 152 -10.99 10.91 -18.89
N LEU A 153 -11.96 10.15 -19.38
CA LEU A 153 -12.23 10.05 -20.80
C LEU A 153 -12.97 11.30 -21.27
N THR A 154 -12.21 12.22 -21.86
CA THR A 154 -12.72 13.48 -22.41
C THR A 154 -12.59 13.51 -23.92
N ASN A 155 -13.33 14.39 -24.58
CA ASN A 155 -13.14 14.65 -26.02
C ASN A 155 -11.72 15.14 -26.35
N LYS A 156 -11.04 15.80 -25.40
CA LYS A 156 -9.63 16.20 -25.57
C LYS A 156 -8.70 14.99 -25.59
N PHE A 157 -8.90 14.06 -24.66
CA PHE A 157 -8.16 12.80 -24.62
C PHE A 157 -8.39 11.98 -25.90
N LEU A 158 -9.64 11.84 -26.34
CA LEU A 158 -9.93 11.11 -27.59
C LEU A 158 -9.23 11.71 -28.81
N ARG A 159 -9.14 13.05 -28.90
CA ARG A 159 -8.45 13.73 -30.01
C ARG A 159 -6.93 13.51 -30.01
N SER A 160 -6.31 13.17 -28.88
CA SER A 160 -4.88 12.85 -28.85
C SER A 160 -4.57 11.42 -29.28
N LEU A 161 -5.58 10.55 -29.42
CA LEU A 161 -5.40 9.17 -29.84
C LEU A 161 -5.31 9.04 -31.35
N ASN A 162 -4.63 7.99 -31.80
CA ASN A 162 -4.75 7.50 -33.18
C ASN A 162 -6.12 6.84 -33.39
N SER A 163 -6.54 6.70 -34.64
CA SER A 163 -7.74 5.92 -34.97
C SER A 163 -7.59 4.46 -34.55
N ASP A 164 -8.71 3.84 -34.15
CA ASP A 164 -8.78 2.43 -33.74
C ASP A 164 -7.81 2.02 -32.60
N SER A 165 -7.49 2.93 -31.69
CA SER A 165 -6.59 2.67 -30.56
C SER A 165 -7.15 1.60 -29.61
N LYS A 166 -6.28 0.69 -29.18
CA LYS A 166 -6.55 -0.28 -28.10
C LYS A 166 -5.85 0.17 -26.83
N LEU A 167 -6.60 0.32 -25.74
CA LEU A 167 -6.09 0.98 -24.54
C LEU A 167 -6.38 0.15 -23.29
N ALA A 168 -5.42 0.09 -22.38
CA ALA A 168 -5.58 -0.49 -21.06
C ALA A 168 -5.49 0.63 -20.02
N PHE A 169 -6.48 0.68 -19.14
CA PHE A 169 -6.51 1.63 -18.03
C PHE A 169 -6.49 0.87 -16.73
N LYS A 170 -5.70 1.36 -15.77
CA LYS A 170 -5.89 0.95 -14.39
C LYS A 170 -7.29 1.35 -13.92
N GLN A 171 -7.58 2.65 -13.94
CA GLN A 171 -8.90 3.19 -13.65
C GLN A 171 -9.36 4.15 -14.77
N LEU A 172 -10.64 4.04 -15.15
CA LEU A 172 -11.23 4.87 -16.20
C LEU A 172 -12.51 5.55 -15.73
N PHE A 173 -12.63 6.84 -16.02
CA PHE A 173 -13.74 7.71 -15.64
C PHE A 173 -14.45 8.23 -16.89
N LEU A 174 -15.72 7.92 -17.05
CA LEU A 174 -16.61 8.42 -18.10
C LEU A 174 -17.76 9.18 -17.47
N ILE A 175 -17.42 10.28 -16.82
CA ILE A 175 -18.34 11.12 -16.04
C ILE A 175 -18.73 12.41 -16.77
N GLU A 176 -18.08 12.69 -17.90
CA GLU A 176 -18.35 13.85 -18.75
C GLU A 176 -19.04 13.43 -20.05
N LYS A 177 -19.65 14.40 -20.74
CA LYS A 177 -20.26 14.16 -22.05
C LYS A 177 -19.19 13.92 -23.11
N VAL A 178 -19.16 12.70 -23.65
CA VAL A 178 -18.26 12.27 -24.72
C VAL A 178 -19.00 12.29 -26.08
N ASP A 179 -18.31 12.73 -27.13
CA ASP A 179 -18.78 12.57 -28.50
C ASP A 179 -18.60 11.11 -28.94
N MET A 180 -19.72 10.39 -29.02
CA MET A 180 -19.72 8.97 -29.35
C MET A 180 -19.26 8.67 -30.77
N ASN A 181 -19.31 9.62 -31.72
CA ASN A 181 -18.74 9.41 -33.05
C ASN A 181 -17.21 9.45 -33.00
N LEU A 182 -16.66 10.45 -32.30
CA LEU A 182 -15.23 10.55 -32.06
C LEU A 182 -14.72 9.34 -31.27
N PHE A 183 -15.45 8.90 -30.25
CA PHE A 183 -15.12 7.70 -29.49
C PHE A 183 -14.98 6.48 -30.42
N LYS A 184 -15.99 6.25 -31.28
CA LYS A 184 -16.04 5.12 -32.22
C LYS A 184 -14.92 5.15 -33.25
N GLU A 185 -14.49 6.35 -33.65
CA GLU A 185 -13.35 6.53 -34.57
C GLU A 185 -12.00 6.25 -33.90
N ARG A 186 -11.87 6.58 -32.61
CA ARG A 186 -10.59 6.60 -31.89
C ARG A 186 -10.32 5.35 -31.09
N ILE A 187 -11.35 4.64 -30.62
CA ILE A 187 -11.21 3.49 -29.72
C ILE A 187 -11.79 2.24 -30.36
N SER A 188 -10.97 1.20 -30.47
CA SER A 188 -11.39 -0.13 -30.89
C SER A 188 -11.66 -1.05 -29.69
N ASN A 189 -10.82 -1.00 -28.66
CA ASN A 189 -10.97 -1.79 -27.44
C ASN A 189 -10.42 -1.06 -26.21
N ILE A 190 -11.04 -1.36 -25.06
CA ILE A 190 -10.66 -0.89 -23.74
C ILE A 190 -10.50 -2.10 -22.83
N GLN A 191 -9.38 -2.20 -22.14
CA GLN A 191 -9.22 -3.08 -20.99
C GLN A 191 -9.23 -2.25 -19.71
N ILE A 192 -10.06 -2.62 -18.75
CA ILE A 192 -10.04 -2.06 -17.39
C ILE A 192 -9.38 -3.08 -16.47
N LEU A 193 -8.39 -2.65 -15.68
CA LEU A 193 -7.63 -3.54 -14.79
C LEU A 193 -8.11 -3.49 -13.34
N ASP A 194 -8.60 -2.34 -12.90
CA ASP A 194 -9.04 -2.11 -11.52
C ASP A 194 -10.51 -1.68 -11.51
N LYS A 195 -10.81 -0.42 -11.86
CA LYS A 195 -12.15 0.15 -11.69
C LYS A 195 -12.62 1.00 -12.88
N LEU A 196 -13.92 0.92 -13.18
CA LEU A 196 -14.61 1.74 -14.18
C LEU A 196 -15.71 2.58 -13.52
N ILE A 197 -15.61 3.90 -13.64
CA ILE A 197 -16.63 4.81 -13.14
C ILE A 197 -17.29 5.49 -14.34
N LEU A 198 -18.61 5.35 -14.48
CA LEU A 198 -19.33 5.88 -15.63
C LEU A 198 -20.64 6.54 -15.21
N ILE A 199 -21.06 7.59 -15.92
CA ILE A 199 -22.39 8.15 -15.73
C ILE A 199 -23.45 7.22 -16.35
N ASP A 200 -24.60 7.14 -15.68
CA ASP A 200 -25.73 6.38 -16.16
C ASP A 200 -26.12 6.81 -17.58
N GLY A 201 -26.56 5.84 -18.39
CA GLY A 201 -26.95 5.99 -19.80
C GLY A 201 -25.82 6.05 -20.82
N VAL A 202 -24.55 6.02 -20.43
CA VAL A 202 -23.43 5.81 -21.36
C VAL A 202 -23.06 4.32 -21.48
N GLU A 203 -23.46 3.51 -20.49
CA GLU A 203 -23.11 2.10 -20.35
C GLU A 203 -23.36 1.27 -21.63
N ASP A 204 -24.57 1.36 -22.18
CA ASP A 204 -24.97 0.58 -23.35
C ASP A 204 -24.12 0.87 -24.59
N GLU A 205 -23.66 2.11 -24.74
CA GLU A 205 -22.87 2.50 -25.91
C GLU A 205 -21.41 2.06 -25.82
N ILE A 206 -20.85 2.02 -24.61
CA ILE A 206 -19.42 1.75 -24.37
C ILE A 206 -19.13 0.29 -24.05
N SER A 207 -20.10 -0.44 -23.48
CA SER A 207 -19.90 -1.81 -22.96
C SER A 207 -19.27 -2.76 -23.99
N LYS A 208 -19.65 -2.62 -25.27
CA LYS A 208 -19.13 -3.43 -26.38
C LYS A 208 -17.66 -3.21 -26.72
N TYR A 209 -17.08 -2.09 -26.28
CA TYR A 209 -15.65 -1.79 -26.44
C TYR A 209 -14.83 -2.28 -25.26
N ILE A 210 -15.46 -2.65 -24.15
CA ILE A 210 -14.78 -3.03 -22.92
C ILE A 210 -14.58 -4.55 -22.90
N ASP A 211 -13.32 -4.95 -22.81
CA ASP A 211 -12.93 -6.35 -22.70
C ASP A 211 -13.52 -6.95 -21.43
N LYS A 212 -14.26 -8.06 -21.59
CA LYS A 212 -14.90 -8.79 -20.48
C LYS A 212 -15.73 -7.86 -19.57
N TYR A 213 -16.51 -6.96 -20.17
CA TYR A 213 -17.30 -5.95 -19.48
C TYR A 213 -17.95 -6.39 -18.16
N TYR A 214 -18.60 -7.56 -18.12
CA TYR A 214 -19.29 -8.06 -16.91
C TYR A 214 -18.37 -8.50 -15.76
N ALA A 215 -17.07 -8.62 -16.00
CA ALA A 215 -16.07 -8.95 -14.98
C ALA A 215 -15.34 -7.71 -14.45
N VAL A 216 -15.65 -6.52 -14.97
CA VAL A 216 -15.05 -5.25 -14.54
C VAL A 216 -15.77 -4.78 -13.28
N ASP A 217 -15.00 -4.39 -12.26
CA ASP A 217 -15.55 -3.65 -11.12
C ASP A 217 -15.95 -2.25 -11.58
N LYS A 218 -17.23 -1.92 -11.41
CA LYS A 218 -17.84 -0.75 -12.01
C LYS A 218 -18.77 -0.03 -11.06
N PHE A 219 -18.70 1.30 -11.11
CA PHE A 219 -19.58 2.18 -10.36
C PHE A 219 -20.34 3.10 -11.33
N ILE A 220 -21.67 3.09 -11.24
CA ILE A 220 -22.55 3.87 -12.11
C ILE A 220 -23.03 5.10 -11.35
N VAL A 221 -22.61 6.28 -11.83
CA VAL A 221 -23.01 7.58 -11.28
C VAL A 221 -24.38 7.96 -11.83
N PRO A 222 -25.39 8.28 -11.01
CA PRO A 222 -26.69 8.73 -11.51
C PRO A 222 -26.59 9.97 -12.41
N LYS A 223 -27.38 10.03 -13.50
CA LYS A 223 -27.36 11.15 -14.48
C LYS A 223 -27.64 12.53 -13.89
N GLU A 224 -28.32 12.58 -12.76
CA GLU A 224 -28.80 13.81 -12.13
C GLU A 224 -27.68 14.53 -11.36
N VAL A 225 -26.55 13.85 -11.14
CA VAL A 225 -25.38 14.36 -10.42
C VAL A 225 -24.63 15.40 -11.25
N LYS A 226 -24.54 16.63 -10.73
CA LYS A 226 -23.87 17.76 -11.41
C LYS A 226 -22.45 18.05 -10.93
N ASN A 227 -22.12 17.69 -9.69
CA ASN A 227 -20.84 18.01 -9.04
C ASN A 227 -20.23 16.76 -8.40
N LEU A 228 -19.87 15.78 -9.24
CA LEU A 228 -19.18 14.59 -8.79
C LEU A 228 -17.74 14.94 -8.38
N LYS A 229 -17.37 14.57 -7.17
CA LYS A 229 -15.99 14.56 -6.69
C LYS A 229 -15.57 13.14 -6.37
N TYR A 230 -14.36 12.81 -6.78
CA TYR A 230 -13.76 11.50 -6.58
C TYR A 230 -12.51 11.60 -5.71
N ALA A 231 -12.32 10.63 -4.82
CA ALA A 231 -11.08 10.38 -4.10
C ALA A 231 -10.71 8.90 -4.25
N ASP A 232 -9.44 8.62 -4.54
CA ASP A 232 -8.87 7.28 -4.75
C ASP A 232 -8.12 6.73 -3.52
N ASP A 233 -8.36 7.33 -2.36
CA ASP A 233 -7.72 6.97 -1.09
C ASP A 233 -8.62 7.41 0.07
N ASP A 234 -8.25 6.99 1.28
CA ASP A 234 -8.92 7.34 2.52
C ASP A 234 -8.89 8.87 2.72
N ILE A 235 -10.02 9.42 3.20
CA ILE A 235 -10.14 10.86 3.46
C ILE A 235 -10.69 11.15 4.85
N SER A 236 -10.28 12.29 5.40
CA SER A 236 -10.85 12.82 6.64
C SER A 236 -11.63 14.11 6.37
N ILE A 237 -12.85 14.17 6.92
CA ILE A 237 -13.80 15.26 6.79
C ILE A 237 -14.12 15.81 8.19
N ASN A 238 -13.95 17.11 8.33
CA ASN A 238 -14.23 17.87 9.53
C ASN A 238 -14.86 19.23 9.18
N ASN A 239 -15.21 20.02 10.19
CA ASN A 239 -15.89 21.31 10.00
C ASN A 239 -15.20 22.29 9.04
N SER A 240 -13.87 22.24 8.90
CA SER A 240 -13.13 23.12 7.99
C SER A 240 -13.03 22.53 6.59
N SER A 241 -12.67 21.25 6.50
CA SER A 241 -12.44 20.55 5.23
C SER A 241 -13.73 20.28 4.45
N ILE A 242 -14.87 20.10 5.12
CA ILE A 242 -16.15 19.82 4.46
C ILE A 242 -16.54 20.92 3.46
N LYS A 243 -16.15 22.17 3.74
CA LYS A 243 -16.47 23.34 2.90
C LYS A 243 -15.89 23.25 1.48
N LYS A 244 -14.85 22.45 1.26
CA LYS A 244 -14.21 22.27 -0.06
C LYS A 244 -15.07 21.50 -1.05
N TYR A 245 -16.07 20.75 -0.58
CA TYR A 245 -16.90 19.89 -1.43
C TYR A 245 -17.99 20.70 -2.17
N ASN A 246 -18.51 21.76 -1.56
CA ASN A 246 -19.40 22.74 -2.21
C ASN A 246 -20.61 22.10 -2.91
N HIS A 247 -21.42 21.39 -2.12
CA HIS A 247 -22.58 20.62 -2.56
C HIS A 247 -22.20 19.57 -3.61
N ALA A 248 -21.25 18.70 -3.28
CA ALA A 248 -20.78 17.63 -4.15
C ALA A 248 -21.51 16.31 -3.90
N PHE A 249 -21.61 15.51 -4.95
CA PHE A 249 -21.75 14.06 -4.83
C PHE A 249 -20.33 13.50 -4.67
N LEU A 250 -20.02 12.88 -3.54
CA LEU A 250 -18.68 12.44 -3.20
C LEU A 250 -18.60 10.91 -3.29
N TYR A 251 -17.76 10.42 -4.20
CA TYR A 251 -17.38 9.01 -4.29
C TYR A 251 -15.95 8.86 -3.79
N VAL A 252 -15.73 8.01 -2.78
CA VAL A 252 -14.41 7.72 -2.22
C VAL A 252 -14.14 6.23 -2.40
N ASP A 253 -13.08 5.88 -3.11
CA ASP A 253 -12.56 4.52 -3.22
C ASP A 253 -11.66 4.22 -2.02
N GLY A 254 -12.28 4.16 -0.85
CA GLY A 254 -11.61 4.04 0.44
C GLY A 254 -12.52 4.38 1.63
N ASN A 255 -11.91 4.48 2.81
CA ASN A 255 -12.59 4.83 4.05
C ASN A 255 -12.73 6.35 4.21
N VAL A 256 -13.79 6.76 4.92
CA VAL A 256 -14.05 8.17 5.21
C VAL A 256 -14.21 8.38 6.70
N GLU A 257 -13.28 9.12 7.28
CA GLU A 257 -13.41 9.61 8.64
C GLU A 257 -14.26 10.89 8.64
N VAL A 258 -15.31 10.95 9.45
CA VAL A 258 -16.16 12.13 9.55
C VAL A 258 -16.32 12.53 11.02
N PHE A 259 -15.86 13.74 11.35
CA PHE A 259 -16.03 14.34 12.68
C PHE A 259 -16.54 15.76 12.56
N LEU A 260 -17.85 15.94 12.78
CA LEU A 260 -18.54 17.22 12.66
C LEU A 260 -19.07 17.67 14.02
N LYS A 261 -19.38 18.97 14.11
CA LYS A 261 -20.09 19.55 15.26
C LYS A 261 -21.53 19.86 14.84
N ASP A 262 -22.48 19.73 15.77
CA ASP A 262 -23.95 19.83 15.62
C ASP A 262 -24.52 21.05 14.87
N SER A 263 -23.71 22.08 14.63
CA SER A 263 -24.16 23.31 13.93
C SER A 263 -24.07 23.24 12.41
N LEU A 264 -23.53 22.15 11.83
CA LEU A 264 -23.34 22.02 10.39
C LEU A 264 -24.41 21.13 9.76
N THR A 265 -24.97 21.61 8.66
CA THR A 265 -25.81 20.81 7.77
C THR A 265 -24.92 20.16 6.71
N PHE A 266 -24.68 18.85 6.84
CA PHE A 266 -23.81 18.10 5.92
C PHE A 266 -24.21 18.25 4.46
N SER A 267 -25.52 18.18 4.19
CA SER A 267 -26.12 18.29 2.86
C SER A 267 -25.86 19.64 2.15
N GLU A 268 -25.50 20.71 2.87
CA GLU A 268 -25.08 21.97 2.24
C GLU A 268 -23.75 21.83 1.48
N TYR A 269 -22.93 20.85 1.86
CA TYR A 269 -21.58 20.68 1.34
C TYR A 269 -21.38 19.37 0.58
N ILE A 270 -22.04 18.29 1.02
CA ILE A 270 -21.99 16.97 0.40
C ILE A 270 -23.43 16.49 0.29
N GLU A 271 -23.94 16.45 -0.93
CA GLU A 271 -25.30 16.01 -1.23
C GLU A 271 -25.46 14.50 -0.99
N TYR A 272 -24.44 13.74 -1.38
CA TYR A 272 -24.42 12.28 -1.25
C TYR A 272 -22.99 11.78 -1.08
N LEU A 273 -22.79 10.76 -0.25
CA LEU A 273 -21.50 10.13 0.03
C LEU A 273 -21.59 8.62 -0.19
N ILE A 274 -20.67 8.12 -1.01
CA ILE A 274 -20.42 6.69 -1.20
C ILE A 274 -18.95 6.43 -0.89
N CYS A 275 -18.69 5.40 -0.11
CA CYS A 275 -17.35 4.96 0.25
C CYS A 275 -17.36 3.51 0.74
N ASP A 276 -16.21 2.92 1.00
CA ASP A 276 -16.14 1.55 1.53
C ASP A 276 -16.68 1.51 2.96
N LYS A 277 -16.27 2.49 3.77
CA LYS A 277 -16.63 2.57 5.18
C LYS A 277 -16.57 3.99 5.71
N ILE A 278 -17.48 4.33 6.61
CA ILE A 278 -17.45 5.57 7.39
C ILE A 278 -17.01 5.27 8.82
N ILE A 279 -16.10 6.09 9.34
CA ILE A 279 -15.72 6.09 10.75
C ILE A 279 -16.11 7.45 11.33
N CYS A 280 -17.03 7.46 12.29
CA CYS A 280 -17.52 8.71 12.89
C CYS A 280 -17.98 8.50 14.33
N ASN A 281 -18.26 9.60 15.04
CA ASN A 281 -18.96 9.51 16.32
C ASN A 281 -20.48 9.46 16.13
N LYS A 282 -21.20 9.14 17.21
CA LYS A 282 -22.67 9.00 17.17
C LYS A 282 -23.38 10.30 16.74
N GLU A 283 -22.91 11.44 17.23
CA GLU A 283 -23.46 12.76 16.88
C GLU A 283 -23.33 13.03 15.37
N THR A 284 -22.15 12.78 14.82
CA THR A 284 -21.88 12.94 13.39
C THR A 284 -22.71 11.97 12.55
N TYR A 285 -22.89 10.73 13.00
CA TYR A 285 -23.72 9.77 12.28
C TYR A 285 -25.16 10.29 12.10
N GLU A 286 -25.76 10.85 13.15
CA GLU A 286 -27.10 11.43 13.07
C GLU A 286 -27.18 12.60 12.08
N ILE A 287 -26.08 13.33 11.87
CA ILE A 287 -26.00 14.43 10.89
C ILE A 287 -25.92 13.92 9.45
N ILE A 288 -25.21 12.80 9.21
CA ILE A 288 -24.85 12.37 7.84
C ILE A 288 -25.70 11.21 7.30
N LYS A 289 -26.38 10.43 8.16
CA LYS A 289 -27.04 9.17 7.79
C LYS A 289 -27.97 9.25 6.58
N ASP A 290 -28.63 10.39 6.35
CA ASP A 290 -29.57 10.58 5.24
C ASP A 290 -28.87 10.93 3.91
N ASN A 291 -27.56 11.17 3.94
CA ASN A 291 -26.72 11.53 2.79
C ASN A 291 -25.71 10.44 2.43
N VAL A 292 -25.74 9.28 3.10
CA VAL A 292 -24.81 8.17 2.89
C VAL A 292 -25.54 7.05 2.14
N ASP A 293 -24.83 6.38 1.23
CA ASP A 293 -25.38 5.24 0.50
C ASP A 293 -25.68 4.03 1.41
N GLU A 294 -26.77 3.33 1.10
CA GLU A 294 -27.28 2.23 1.93
C GLU A 294 -26.29 1.07 2.09
N GLY A 295 -25.36 0.90 1.13
CA GLY A 295 -24.35 -0.15 1.14
C GLY A 295 -23.11 0.15 2.00
N VAL A 296 -22.98 1.36 2.54
CA VAL A 296 -21.77 1.81 3.24
C VAL A 296 -21.70 1.22 4.65
N GLU A 297 -20.57 0.59 5.00
CA GLU A 297 -20.32 0.16 6.38
C GLU A 297 -20.10 1.39 7.27
N VAL A 298 -20.74 1.43 8.45
CA VAL A 298 -20.52 2.53 9.41
C VAL A 298 -19.97 1.99 10.73
N GLU A 299 -18.79 2.48 11.11
CA GLU A 299 -18.18 2.25 12.42
C GLU A 299 -18.33 3.48 13.31
N ILE A 300 -19.17 3.36 14.33
CA ILE A 300 -19.37 4.39 15.34
C ILE A 300 -18.32 4.22 16.44
N ILE A 301 -17.51 5.26 16.65
CA ILE A 301 -16.52 5.35 17.73
C ILE A 301 -16.86 6.45 18.72
N GLU A 302 -16.18 6.47 19.87
CA GLU A 302 -16.27 7.55 20.85
C GLU A 302 -15.03 8.46 20.75
N GLY A 303 -15.21 9.78 20.86
CA GLY A 303 -14.14 10.76 20.64
C GLY A 303 -13.65 10.82 19.20
N LYS A 304 -12.44 11.37 18.99
CA LYS A 304 -11.75 11.38 17.69
C LYS A 304 -10.94 10.12 17.45
N LEU A 305 -10.74 9.72 16.19
CA LEU A 305 -9.86 8.61 15.87
C LEU A 305 -8.38 9.06 15.87
N LEU A 306 -7.52 8.30 16.54
CA LEU A 306 -6.06 8.41 16.43
C LEU A 306 -5.50 7.10 15.89
N GLU A 307 -5.01 7.12 14.65
CA GLU A 307 -4.43 5.94 14.00
C GLU A 307 -2.91 5.88 14.15
N ASN A 308 -2.39 4.68 14.44
CA ASN A 308 -0.97 4.39 14.42
C ASN A 308 -0.65 3.22 13.49
N SER A 309 -0.15 3.49 12.30
CA SER A 309 0.33 2.47 11.34
C SER A 309 1.85 2.22 11.41
N GLY A 310 2.59 3.00 12.21
CA GLY A 310 4.04 2.97 12.31
C GLY A 310 4.54 2.87 13.74
N LYS A 311 5.58 3.61 14.10
CA LYS A 311 6.03 3.72 15.49
C LYS A 311 5.51 5.03 16.08
N MET A 312 4.63 4.96 17.07
CA MET A 312 4.09 6.10 17.80
C MET A 312 4.56 6.06 19.25
N ILE A 313 5.05 7.19 19.75
CA ILE A 313 5.41 7.38 21.17
C ILE A 313 4.43 8.41 21.73
N LEU A 314 3.65 8.02 22.74
CA LEU A 314 2.77 8.93 23.45
C LEU A 314 3.49 9.45 24.69
N SER A 315 3.82 10.75 24.65
CA SER A 315 4.45 11.48 25.74
C SER A 315 3.64 12.70 26.21
N ASP A 316 2.62 13.13 25.46
CA ASP A 316 1.87 14.36 25.68
C ASP A 316 0.38 14.11 25.94
N THR A 317 -0.33 15.19 26.31
CA THR A 317 -1.76 15.15 26.61
C THR A 317 -2.60 14.96 25.34
N LEU A 318 -3.55 14.03 25.39
CA LEU A 318 -4.49 13.76 24.30
C LEU A 318 -5.82 14.48 24.53
N GLU A 319 -6.53 14.83 23.46
CA GLU A 319 -7.98 15.13 23.53
C GLU A 319 -8.76 13.81 23.72
N GLU A 320 -10.08 13.87 23.87
CA GLU A 320 -10.93 12.68 23.88
C GLU A 320 -10.77 11.87 22.57
N VAL A 321 -10.12 10.70 22.64
CA VAL A 321 -9.74 9.89 21.48
C VAL A 321 -10.02 8.40 21.67
N THR A 322 -10.36 7.74 20.56
CA THR A 322 -10.20 6.29 20.38
C THR A 322 -8.92 6.03 19.59
N ILE A 323 -8.06 5.14 20.09
CA ILE A 323 -6.79 4.81 19.44
C ILE A 323 -6.93 3.52 18.64
N ARG A 324 -6.61 3.55 17.34
CA ARG A 324 -6.43 2.36 16.50
C ARG A 324 -4.94 2.13 16.29
N ASN A 325 -4.41 1.05 16.86
CA ASN A 325 -2.98 0.72 16.77
C ASN A 325 -2.74 -0.46 15.83
N GLU A 326 -2.13 -0.22 14.68
CA GLU A 326 -1.69 -1.23 13.71
C GLU A 326 -0.17 -1.45 13.74
N GLY A 327 0.58 -0.44 14.20
CA GLY A 327 2.03 -0.48 14.33
C GLY A 327 2.51 -0.73 15.77
N LYS A 328 3.57 -0.02 16.16
CA LYS A 328 4.17 -0.06 17.50
C LYS A 328 3.80 1.20 18.28
N LEU A 329 2.95 1.07 19.28
CA LEU A 329 2.57 2.14 20.22
C LEU A 329 3.39 2.02 21.50
N ILE A 330 4.13 3.05 21.86
CA ILE A 330 4.95 3.12 23.06
C ILE A 330 4.34 4.16 23.99
N LEU A 331 3.91 3.74 25.17
CA LEU A 331 3.44 4.61 26.24
C LEU A 331 4.65 4.92 27.13
N ASP A 332 5.09 6.17 27.15
CA ASP A 332 6.28 6.56 27.90
C ASP A 332 6.00 6.60 29.41
N GLU A 333 7.03 6.47 30.25
CA GLU A 333 6.89 6.63 31.70
C GLU A 333 6.51 8.06 32.11
N LYS A 334 6.88 9.03 31.27
CA LYS A 334 6.57 10.46 31.49
C LYS A 334 5.14 10.83 31.08
N LEU A 335 4.40 9.90 30.47
CA LEU A 335 3.01 10.13 30.11
C LEU A 335 2.17 10.39 31.37
N ASP A 336 1.27 11.37 31.30
CA ASP A 336 0.29 11.60 32.35
C ASP A 336 -0.82 10.54 32.26
N TYR A 337 -0.68 9.45 33.04
CA TYR A 337 -1.60 8.31 33.00
C TYR A 337 -2.98 8.60 33.58
N GLU A 338 -3.12 9.65 34.40
CA GLU A 338 -4.44 10.09 34.86
C GLU A 338 -5.20 10.69 33.70
N LYS A 339 -4.59 11.65 32.99
CA LYS A 339 -5.20 12.23 31.79
C LYS A 339 -5.35 11.26 30.64
N PHE A 340 -4.41 10.31 30.48
CA PHE A 340 -4.59 9.22 29.52
C PHE A 340 -5.85 8.42 29.84
N ASN A 341 -6.07 8.09 31.11
CA ASN A 341 -7.24 7.33 31.52
C ASN A 341 -8.54 8.13 31.39
N GLU A 342 -8.48 9.46 31.46
CA GLU A 342 -9.63 10.34 31.20
C GLU A 342 -9.92 10.46 29.69
N ASN A 343 -8.90 10.75 28.89
CA ASN A 343 -9.06 11.20 27.51
C ASN A 343 -8.99 10.07 26.48
N VAL A 344 -8.30 8.96 26.77
CA VAL A 344 -8.35 7.78 25.89
C VAL A 344 -9.58 6.99 26.24
N ILE A 345 -10.54 6.94 25.32
CA ILE A 345 -11.82 6.29 25.53
C ILE A 345 -11.68 4.79 25.32
N ASP A 346 -11.25 4.40 24.13
CA ASP A 346 -11.04 3.01 23.73
C ASP A 346 -9.74 2.85 22.94
N ILE A 347 -9.17 1.65 23.00
CA ILE A 347 -8.03 1.21 22.17
C ILE A 347 -8.44 -0.05 21.40
N ILE A 348 -8.28 -0.01 20.09
CA ILE A 348 -8.40 -1.14 19.17
C ILE A 348 -6.99 -1.51 18.72
N ASN A 349 -6.47 -2.62 19.23
CA ASN A 349 -5.07 -3.02 19.02
C ASN A 349 -4.94 -4.17 18.01
N TYR A 350 -4.28 -3.93 16.89
CA TYR A 350 -3.80 -4.91 15.91
C TYR A 350 -2.27 -5.10 15.98
N GLY A 351 -1.55 -4.09 16.46
CA GLY A 351 -0.09 -4.07 16.52
C GLY A 351 0.52 -4.42 17.88
N LEU A 352 1.65 -3.80 18.20
CA LEU A 352 2.35 -3.94 19.47
C LEU A 352 2.11 -2.71 20.35
N ILE A 353 1.69 -2.91 21.59
CA ILE A 353 1.66 -1.86 22.63
C ILE A 353 2.76 -2.17 23.65
N GLU A 354 3.64 -1.21 23.88
CA GLU A 354 4.65 -1.22 24.94
C GLU A 354 4.23 -0.24 26.04
N VAL A 355 4.19 -0.74 27.28
CA VAL A 355 3.71 0.01 28.44
C VAL A 355 4.62 -0.26 29.65
N PRO A 356 4.82 0.72 30.55
CA PRO A 356 5.46 0.48 31.84
C PRO A 356 4.68 -0.56 32.66
N GLU A 357 5.39 -1.39 33.41
CA GLU A 357 4.78 -2.53 34.12
C GLU A 357 3.68 -2.09 35.10
N ASP A 358 3.94 -1.02 35.85
CA ASP A 358 3.02 -0.45 36.83
C ASP A 358 1.78 0.21 36.20
N LYS A 359 1.76 0.39 34.87
CA LYS A 359 0.66 1.02 34.12
C LYS A 359 -0.12 0.05 33.22
N ILE A 360 0.30 -1.21 33.13
CA ILE A 360 -0.31 -2.20 32.22
C ILE A 360 -1.82 -2.34 32.43
N SER A 361 -2.28 -2.30 33.69
CA SER A 361 -3.70 -2.45 34.02
C SER A 361 -4.54 -1.29 33.51
N ILE A 362 -4.02 -0.05 33.61
CA ILE A 362 -4.70 1.15 33.11
C ILE A 362 -4.92 1.02 31.60
N VAL A 363 -3.88 0.59 30.89
CA VAL A 363 -3.91 0.45 29.42
C VAL A 363 -4.82 -0.71 29.00
N LYS A 364 -4.72 -1.87 29.66
CA LYS A 364 -5.60 -3.02 29.37
C LYS A 364 -7.08 -2.68 29.56
N ASN A 365 -7.41 -1.85 30.54
CA ASN A 365 -8.79 -1.41 30.75
C ASN A 365 -9.32 -0.52 29.62
N LYS A 366 -8.44 0.18 28.90
CA LYS A 366 -8.80 0.95 27.71
C LYS A 366 -8.83 0.12 26.44
N VAL A 367 -8.21 -1.07 26.42
CA VAL A 367 -8.19 -1.94 25.24
C VAL A 367 -9.50 -2.70 25.12
N LYS A 368 -10.37 -2.22 24.23
CA LYS A 368 -11.68 -2.83 23.93
C LYS A 368 -11.58 -4.04 23.03
N LYS A 369 -10.66 -4.02 22.05
CA LYS A 369 -10.39 -5.13 21.13
C LYS A 369 -8.88 -5.31 21.01
N ASN A 370 -8.42 -6.54 21.24
CA ASN A 370 -6.99 -6.87 21.14
C ASN A 370 -6.77 -8.06 20.21
N TYR A 371 -6.24 -7.78 19.03
CA TYR A 371 -5.74 -8.74 18.04
C TYR A 371 -4.21 -8.77 17.97
N GLY A 372 -3.56 -7.76 18.56
CA GLY A 372 -2.11 -7.62 18.63
C GLY A 372 -1.50 -8.14 19.93
N LYS A 373 -0.34 -7.58 20.31
CA LYS A 373 0.37 -7.89 21.55
C LYS A 373 0.51 -6.66 22.43
N ILE A 374 0.42 -6.86 23.74
CA ILE A 374 0.72 -5.85 24.76
C ILE A 374 1.85 -6.42 25.60
N ARG A 375 2.95 -5.68 25.75
CA ARG A 375 4.14 -6.11 26.50
C ARG A 375 4.58 -5.04 27.47
N THR A 376 5.19 -5.47 28.58
CA THR A 376 5.87 -4.59 29.51
C THR A 376 7.33 -4.39 29.09
N LYS A 377 7.96 -3.31 29.56
CA LYS A 377 9.40 -3.10 29.32
C LYS A 377 10.27 -4.24 29.88
N GLU A 378 9.91 -4.83 31.02
CA GLU A 378 10.65 -5.97 31.59
C GLU A 378 10.55 -7.26 30.74
N GLU A 379 9.44 -7.50 30.03
CA GLU A 379 9.35 -8.61 29.06
C GLU A 379 10.29 -8.45 27.86
N MET A 380 10.84 -7.24 27.64
CA MET A 380 11.92 -6.99 26.70
C MET A 380 13.27 -7.36 27.33
N GLU A 381 13.51 -6.98 28.58
CA GLU A 381 14.74 -7.30 29.31
C GLU A 381 14.92 -8.81 29.52
N VAL A 382 13.84 -9.55 29.81
CA VAL A 382 13.88 -11.03 29.95
C VAL A 382 14.15 -11.75 28.62
N LYS A 383 14.06 -11.06 27.47
CA LYS A 383 14.48 -11.58 26.16
C LYS A 383 15.85 -11.09 25.69
N ASP A 384 16.39 -10.07 26.34
CA ASP A 384 17.74 -9.55 26.08
C ASP A 384 18.81 -10.19 27.00
N ASP A 385 18.41 -11.08 27.91
CA ASP A 385 19.32 -11.92 28.72
C ASP A 385 19.93 -13.13 27.97
N GLU A 386 20.00 -13.09 26.63
CA GLU A 386 20.77 -14.06 25.84
C GLU A 386 22.05 -13.42 25.29
N THR A 387 23.09 -13.49 26.14
CA THR A 387 24.53 -13.38 25.84
C THR A 387 25.05 -12.03 25.34
N ASP A 388 26.21 -11.60 25.86
CA ASP A 388 27.07 -10.49 25.37
C ASP A 388 27.54 -10.75 23.91
N GLU A 389 26.63 -10.91 22.97
CA GLU A 389 26.96 -11.00 21.55
C GLU A 389 27.01 -9.59 20.96
N GLU A 390 28.16 -9.26 20.37
CA GLU A 390 28.43 -7.98 19.76
C GLU A 390 27.52 -7.78 18.53
N ILE A 391 26.75 -6.70 18.47
CA ILE A 391 26.01 -6.35 17.26
C ILE A 391 27.02 -5.84 16.23
N LEU A 392 27.30 -6.64 15.19
CA LEU A 392 28.23 -6.30 14.11
C LEU A 392 27.64 -5.22 13.19
N TYR A 393 26.38 -5.43 12.78
CA TYR A 393 25.68 -4.54 11.86
C TYR A 393 24.19 -4.50 12.21
N ALA A 394 23.61 -3.29 12.29
CA ALA A 394 22.18 -3.15 12.48
C ALA A 394 21.57 -1.88 11.86
N ASN A 395 20.27 -1.96 11.55
CA ASN A 395 19.42 -0.82 11.15
C ASN A 395 19.89 -0.10 9.87
N VAL A 396 20.18 -0.88 8.82
CA VAL A 396 20.68 -0.35 7.53
C VAL A 396 19.72 -0.73 6.40
N GLY A 397 19.51 0.16 5.43
CA GLY A 397 18.68 -0.13 4.26
C GLY A 397 19.27 -1.22 3.36
N GLU A 398 20.56 -1.10 3.02
CA GLU A 398 21.30 -2.08 2.22
C GLU A 398 22.69 -2.32 2.83
N LEU A 399 23.07 -3.58 2.97
CA LEU A 399 24.41 -3.98 3.45
C LEU A 399 24.98 -5.07 2.54
N LYS A 400 26.21 -4.86 2.09
CA LYS A 400 26.99 -5.85 1.33
C LYS A 400 28.24 -6.25 2.12
N LEU A 401 28.45 -7.55 2.31
CA LEU A 401 29.52 -8.14 3.11
C LEU A 401 30.44 -9.05 2.32
#